data_AF-A0A316SC08-F1
#
_entry.id   AF-A0A316SC08-F1
#
_cell.length_a   1.000
_cell.length_b   1.000
_cell.length_c   1.000
_cell.angle_alpha   90.00
_cell.angle_beta   90.00
_cell.angle_gamma   90.00
#
_symmetry.space_group_name_H-M   'P 1'
#
loop_
_entity.id
_entity.type
_entity.pdbx_description
1 polymer ?
#
loop_
_entity_poly.entity_id
_entity_poly.type
_entity_poly.pdbx_seq_one_letter_code
_entity_poly.pdbx_strand_id
1 'polypeptide(L)'
;MQFSGYHLLPHVGKFISFVVIDINGSKFINDALGLSTGDESIKAVANIVQTSLKKIGVIYRTGGDVFFCHIKTHQKNEVRT
;
A
#
# COMPACT_ATOMS: atom_id res chain seq x y z
N MET A 1 25.77 -14.89 -38.80
CA MET A 1 24.38 -15.00 -38.31
C MET A 1 24.32 -14.35 -36.94
N GLN A 2 23.56 -13.26 -36.83
CA GLN A 2 23.45 -12.41 -35.66
C GLN A 2 22.25 -12.88 -34.84
N PHE A 3 22.46 -13.51 -33.69
CA PHE A 3 21.40 -13.75 -32.72
C PHE A 3 21.41 -12.60 -31.71
N SER A 4 20.47 -11.68 -31.91
CA SER A 4 20.20 -10.55 -31.02
C SER A 4 19.85 -11.08 -29.62
N GLY A 5 20.78 -10.91 -28.67
CA GLY A 5 20.55 -11.22 -27.27
C GLY A 5 19.62 -10.19 -26.66
N TYR A 6 18.51 -10.63 -26.07
CA TYR A 6 17.71 -9.80 -25.18
C TYR A 6 18.57 -9.41 -23.97
N HIS A 7 19.18 -8.22 -24.03
CA HIS A 7 19.90 -7.66 -22.90
C HIS A 7 18.87 -7.15 -21.90
N LEU A 8 18.51 -7.97 -20.92
CA LEU A 8 17.75 -7.53 -19.75
C LEU A 8 18.63 -6.52 -19.01
N LEU A 9 18.45 -5.23 -19.30
CA LEU A 9 19.07 -4.18 -18.52
C LEU A 9 18.56 -4.31 -17.08
N PRO A 10 19.42 -4.60 -16.09
CA PRO A 10 18.97 -4.57 -14.71
C PRO A 10 18.40 -3.18 -14.45
N HIS A 11 17.18 -3.10 -13.90
CA HIS A 11 16.62 -1.86 -13.40
C HIS A 11 17.37 -1.44 -12.12
N VAL A 12 18.63 -1.06 -12.27
CA VAL A 12 19.47 -0.54 -11.19
C VAL A 12 18.87 0.80 -10.77
N GLY A 13 18.43 0.90 -9.50
CA GLY A 13 17.95 2.16 -8.92
C GLY A 13 16.43 2.35 -8.78
N LYS A 14 15.62 1.29 -8.97
CA LYS A 14 14.19 1.29 -8.57
C LYS A 14 13.88 0.09 -7.71
N PHE A 15 13.43 0.33 -6.49
CA PHE A 15 12.99 -0.68 -5.55
C PHE A 15 11.46 -0.71 -5.51
N ILE A 16 10.90 -1.88 -5.26
CA ILE A 16 9.50 -2.04 -4.91
C ILE A 16 9.47 -2.44 -3.44
N SER A 17 8.81 -1.65 -2.61
CA SER A 17 8.56 -1.99 -1.22
C SER A 17 7.10 -2.36 -1.04
N PHE A 18 6.85 -3.33 -0.18
CA PHE A 18 5.51 -3.76 0.19
C PHE A 18 5.23 -3.33 1.62
N VAL A 19 4.06 -2.74 1.84
CA VAL A 19 3.62 -2.24 3.15
C VAL A 19 2.27 -2.87 3.48
N VAL A 20 2.15 -3.38 4.71
CA VAL A 20 0.88 -3.85 5.27
C VAL A 20 0.46 -2.84 6.34
N ILE A 21 -0.78 -2.39 6.26
CA ILE A 21 -1.37 -1.43 7.19
C ILE A 21 -2.56 -2.12 7.87
N ASP A 22 -2.60 -2.08 9.19
CA ASP A 22 -3.68 -2.58 10.04
C ASP A 22 -4.26 -1.38 10.82
N ILE A 23 -5.58 -1.15 10.77
CA ILE A 23 -6.19 -0.04 11.49
C ILE A 23 -6.41 -0.44 12.94
N ASN A 24 -5.60 0.14 13.83
CA ASN A 24 -5.79 -0.02 15.26
C ASN A 24 -7.20 0.39 15.71
N GLY A 25 -7.83 -0.46 16.54
CA GLY A 25 -9.09 -0.14 17.21
C GLY A 25 -10.34 -0.22 16.32
N SER A 26 -10.25 -0.80 15.13
CA SER A 26 -11.42 -1.00 14.24
C SER A 26 -12.59 -1.71 14.94
N LYS A 27 -12.31 -2.75 15.72
CA LYS A 27 -13.33 -3.46 16.52
C LYS A 27 -13.98 -2.56 17.56
N PHE A 28 -13.20 -1.71 18.24
CA PHE A 28 -13.74 -0.79 19.23
C PHE A 28 -14.72 0.21 18.59
N ILE A 29 -14.39 0.73 17.40
CA ILE A 29 -15.29 1.61 16.64
C ILE A 29 -16.59 0.87 16.30
N ASN A 30 -16.49 -0.36 15.79
CA ASN A 30 -17.66 -1.19 15.46
C ASN A 30 -18.55 -1.44 16.69
N ASP A 31 -17.93 -1.81 17.81
CA ASP A 31 -18.64 -2.17 19.04
C ASP A 31 -19.30 -0.94 19.71
N ALA A 32 -18.64 0.23 19.64
CA ALA A 32 -19.12 1.46 20.29
C ALA A 32 -20.08 2.28 19.42
N LEU A 33 -19.87 2.33 18.11
CA LEU A 33 -20.56 3.26 17.19
C LEU A 33 -21.35 2.53 16.08
N GLY A 34 -21.22 1.21 15.98
CA GLY A 34 -21.91 0.38 15.00
C GLY A 34 -21.11 0.20 13.70
N LEU A 35 -21.51 -0.85 12.95
CA LEU A 35 -20.81 -1.28 11.73
C LEU A 35 -20.74 -0.22 10.64
N SER A 36 -21.79 0.61 10.49
CA SER A 36 -21.82 1.69 9.50
C SER A 36 -20.71 2.72 9.75
N THR A 37 -20.50 3.11 11.01
CA THR A 37 -19.41 4.03 11.38
C THR A 37 -18.04 3.37 11.23
N GLY A 38 -17.96 2.06 11.48
CA GLY A 38 -16.80 1.25 11.11
C GLY A 38 -16.44 1.35 9.63
N ASP A 39 -17.42 1.15 8.75
CA ASP A 39 -17.23 1.24 7.30
C ASP A 39 -16.77 2.65 6.86
N GLU A 40 -17.33 3.70 7.44
CA GLU A 40 -16.89 5.08 7.17
C GLU A 40 -15.45 5.32 7.63
N SER A 41 -15.04 4.76 8.77
CA SER A 41 -13.65 4.84 9.23
C SER A 41 -12.68 4.14 8.26
N ILE A 42 -13.06 2.97 7.74
CA ILE A 42 -12.26 2.23 6.75
C ILE A 42 -12.16 3.02 5.44
N LYS A 43 -13.25 3.63 4.97
CA LYS A 43 -13.23 4.51 3.78
C LYS A 43 -12.34 5.72 3.99
N ALA A 44 -12.39 6.34 5.17
CA ALA A 44 -11.55 7.49 5.51
C ALA A 44 -10.06 7.12 5.45
N VAL A 45 -9.66 5.99 6.05
CA VAL A 45 -8.27 5.50 5.98
C VAL A 45 -7.87 5.18 4.55
N ALA A 46 -8.73 4.51 3.78
CA ALA A 46 -8.46 4.21 2.38
C ALA A 46 -8.18 5.49 1.56
N ASN A 47 -8.97 6.55 1.77
CA ASN A 47 -8.79 7.84 1.12
C ASN A 47 -7.49 8.52 1.52
N ILE A 48 -7.14 8.50 2.81
CA ILE A 48 -5.88 9.06 3.33
C ILE A 48 -4.69 8.36 2.66
N VAL A 49 -4.64 7.03 2.73
CA VAL A 49 -3.53 6.24 2.21
C VAL A 49 -3.45 6.36 0.68
N GLN A 50 -4.58 6.29 -0.03
CA GLN A 50 -4.61 6.49 -1.48
C GLN A 50 -4.05 7.86 -1.88
N THR A 51 -4.40 8.90 -1.13
CA THR A 51 -3.91 10.27 -1.38
C THR A 51 -2.41 10.37 -1.11
N SER A 52 -1.92 9.79 -0.02
CA SER A 52 -0.50 9.74 0.33
C SER A 52 0.35 8.99 -0.69
N LEU A 53 -0.19 7.92 -1.30
CA LEU A 53 0.54 7.06 -2.23
C LEU A 53 0.35 7.43 -3.71
N LYS A 54 -0.50 8.40 -4.04
CA LYS A 54 -0.97 8.72 -5.42
C LYS A 54 0.10 8.73 -6.51
N LYS A 55 1.33 9.16 -6.21
CA LYS A 55 2.42 9.28 -7.19
C LYS A 55 3.43 8.13 -7.15
N ILE A 56 3.43 7.34 -6.09
CA ILE A 56 4.51 6.40 -5.77
C ILE A 56 4.02 4.97 -5.65
N GLY A 57 2.72 4.72 -5.52
CA GLY A 57 2.23 3.37 -5.34
C GLY A 57 0.72 3.21 -5.44
N VAL A 58 0.27 2.01 -5.10
CA VAL A 58 -1.13 1.61 -5.14
C VAL A 58 -1.48 0.92 -3.82
N ILE A 59 -2.70 1.19 -3.34
CA ILE A 59 -3.31 0.58 -2.17
C ILE A 59 -4.36 -0.46 -2.59
N TYR A 60 -4.46 -1.54 -1.83
CA TYR A 60 -5.45 -2.60 -1.97
C TYR A 60 -6.05 -2.88 -0.59
N ARG A 61 -7.38 -3.02 -0.51
CA ARG A 61 -8.02 -3.58 0.70
C ARG A 61 -7.97 -5.10 0.59
N THR A 62 -7.39 -5.76 1.59
CA THR A 62 -7.29 -7.23 1.61
C THR A 62 -8.53 -7.89 2.23
N GLY A 63 -9.17 -7.19 3.17
CA GLY A 63 -10.34 -7.65 3.92
C GLY A 63 -10.35 -6.95 5.28
N GLY A 64 -11.51 -6.93 5.96
CA GLY A 64 -11.64 -6.26 7.26
C GLY A 64 -11.11 -4.83 7.22
N ASP A 65 -10.15 -4.55 8.07
CA ASP A 65 -9.44 -3.28 8.30
C ASP A 65 -7.96 -3.31 7.85
N VAL A 66 -7.56 -4.32 7.07
CA VAL A 66 -6.17 -4.51 6.62
C VAL A 66 -5.99 -4.10 5.15
N PHE A 67 -4.96 -3.30 4.91
CA PHE A 67 -4.56 -2.83 3.58
C PHE A 67 -3.17 -3.31 3.20
N PHE A 68 -2.99 -3.58 1.92
CA PHE A 68 -1.71 -3.88 1.30
C PHE A 68 -1.34 -2.76 0.33
N CYS A 69 -0.09 -2.35 0.30
CA CYS A 69 0.42 -1.35 -0.63
C CYS A 69 1.68 -1.86 -1.31
N HIS A 70 1.83 -1.56 -2.60
CA HIS A 70 3.14 -1.59 -3.26
C HIS A 70 3.56 -0.17 -3.61
N ILE A 71 4.79 0.19 -3.27
CA ILE A 71 5.35 1.53 -3.50
C ILE A 71 6.69 1.42 -4.22
N LYS A 72 6.90 2.30 -5.19
CA LYS A 72 8.14 2.46 -5.93
C LYS A 72 9.02 3.43 -5.17
N THR A 73 10.22 2.98 -4.79
CA THR A 73 11.23 3.79 -4.12
C THR A 73 12.51 3.83 -4.94
N HIS A 74 13.31 4.86 -4.73
CA HIS A 74 14.62 5.09 -5.34
C HIS A 74 15.75 4.48 -4.51
N GLN A 75 15.54 4.31 -3.21
CA GLN A 75 16.47 3.75 -2.24
C GLN A 75 15.77 2.74 -1.33
N LYS A 76 16.56 1.80 -0.82
CA LYS A 76 16.09 0.76 0.12
C LYS A 76 15.55 1.32 1.45
N ASN A 77 16.05 2.48 1.89
CA ASN A 77 15.79 3.01 3.24
C ASN A 77 14.75 4.15 3.28
N GLU A 78 13.98 4.34 2.21
CA GLU A 78 12.91 5.36 2.16
C GLU A 78 11.67 4.95 2.95
N VAL A 79 11.43 3.64 3.08
CA VAL A 79 10.32 3.10 3.88
C VAL A 79 10.82 2.83 5.29
N ARG A 80 10.14 3.38 6.28
CA ARG A 80 10.44 3.23 7.70
C ARG A 80 9.15 2.90 8.44
N THR A 81 9.25 2.01 9.42
CA THR A 81 8.16 1.56 10.29
C THR A 81 8.29 2.21 11.66
#